data_AF-A0A953P314-F1
#
_entry.id   AF-A0A953P314-F1
#
_cell.length_a   1.000
_cell.length_b   1.000
_cell.length_c   1.000
_cell.angle_alpha   90.00
_cell.angle_beta   90.00
_cell.angle_gamma   90.00
#
_symmetry.space_group_name_H-M   'P 1'
#
loop_
_entity.id
_entity.type
_entity.pdbx_description
1 polymer ?
#
loop_
_entity_poly.entity_id
_entity_poly.type
_entity_poly.pdbx_seq_one_letter_code
_entity_poly.pdbx_strand_id
1 'polypeptide(L)'
;MNRNTSKEERAEAKKEREKREKRELREKRERQLAEAENAAETLEGRLKSTISAERRCEVLLDHSKGFYGELDKLAKGRTLFEVTNLVLEQANNIIRDAKEIAEGDIYLDRIKQFVPAGNNPVYPDVLVSTRVVRDGIGRFRKILQGRLVTLKANLCKAETVIVALTYFLDDSAGSEEERNFPSRENVELYMDGNANNSCFSSYRNTDEEYFDFEKLDRQPIAEYLSVSETDEANEDAADTEEEKSGVDSADLDTSDRSEKGQDEEEDTEV
;
A
#
# COMPACT_ATOMS: atom_id res chain seq x y z
N MET A 1 56.89 -1.77 47.14
CA MET A 1 55.48 -1.34 47.35
C MET A 1 54.97 -0.72 46.05
N ASN A 2 53.66 -0.80 45.75
CA ASN A 2 52.94 -0.21 44.60
C ASN A 2 52.86 -0.96 43.25
N ARG A 3 52.66 -2.29 43.23
CA ARG A 3 52.09 -2.99 42.04
C ARG A 3 50.62 -3.41 42.21
N ASN A 4 50.11 -3.48 43.44
CA ASN A 4 48.73 -3.90 43.72
C ASN A 4 47.71 -2.76 43.58
N THR A 5 48.07 -1.55 44.03
CA THR A 5 47.21 -0.36 43.91
C THR A 5 46.87 -0.03 42.44
N SER A 6 47.82 -0.17 41.53
CA SER A 6 47.61 0.08 40.10
C SER A 6 46.69 -0.93 39.40
N LYS A 7 46.51 -2.16 39.94
CA LYS A 7 45.59 -3.16 39.38
C LYS A 7 44.16 -2.94 39.86
N GLU A 8 43.99 -2.56 41.12
CA GLU A 8 42.70 -2.23 41.72
C GLU A 8 42.10 -0.96 41.08
N GLU A 9 42.91 0.10 40.91
CA GLU A 9 42.49 1.33 40.22
C GLU A 9 42.05 1.07 38.76
N ARG A 10 42.73 0.17 38.04
CA ARG A 10 42.34 -0.21 36.66
C ARG A 10 41.06 -1.04 36.61
N ALA A 11 40.84 -1.91 37.59
CA ALA A 11 39.63 -2.72 37.67
C ALA A 11 38.41 -1.87 38.04
N GLU A 12 38.58 -0.90 38.94
CA GLU A 12 37.54 0.05 39.33
C GLU A 12 37.19 1.00 38.18
N ALA A 13 38.18 1.56 37.49
CA ALA A 13 37.94 2.38 36.30
C ALA A 13 37.25 1.60 35.16
N LYS A 14 37.54 0.31 35.00
CA LYS A 14 36.86 -0.57 34.03
C LYS A 14 35.39 -0.78 34.41
N LYS A 15 35.10 -1.05 35.69
CA LYS A 15 33.72 -1.23 36.19
C LYS A 15 32.90 0.05 36.06
N GLU A 16 33.48 1.21 36.38
CA GLU A 16 32.78 2.49 36.19
C GLU A 16 32.48 2.77 34.72
N ARG A 17 33.41 2.46 33.81
CA ARG A 17 33.20 2.58 32.38
C ARG A 17 32.08 1.66 31.87
N GLU A 18 32.09 0.39 32.25
CA GLU A 18 31.04 -0.58 31.89
C GLU A 18 29.68 -0.15 32.42
N LYS A 19 29.61 0.35 33.66
CA LYS A 19 28.38 0.88 34.25
C LYS A 19 27.85 2.11 33.50
N ARG A 20 28.76 3.00 33.08
CA ARG A 20 28.40 4.18 32.28
C ARG A 20 27.90 3.79 30.90
N GLU A 21 28.61 2.91 30.18
CA GLU A 21 28.21 2.40 28.86
C GLU A 21 26.86 1.68 28.94
N LYS A 22 26.62 0.88 29.99
CA LYS A 22 25.32 0.22 30.25
C LYS A 22 24.19 1.23 30.47
N ARG A 23 24.43 2.29 31.23
CA ARG A 23 23.45 3.36 31.46
C ARG A 23 23.14 4.13 30.17
N GLU A 24 24.18 4.52 29.42
CA GLU A 24 24.02 5.22 28.14
C GLU A 24 23.25 4.37 27.12
N LEU A 25 23.50 3.06 27.08
CA LEU A 25 22.75 2.12 26.23
C LEU A 25 21.29 2.00 26.68
N ARG A 26 21.01 1.91 27.98
CA ARG A 26 19.64 1.86 28.51
C ARG A 26 18.87 3.14 28.15
N GLU A 27 19.46 4.31 28.39
CA GLU A 27 18.85 5.60 28.02
C GLU A 27 18.60 5.70 26.51
N LYS A 28 19.50 5.15 25.68
CA LYS A 28 19.29 5.08 24.22
C LYS A 28 18.08 4.22 23.88
N ARG A 29 17.94 3.05 24.49
CA ARG A 29 16.82 2.11 24.25
C ARG A 29 15.49 2.67 24.75
N GLU A 30 15.48 3.37 25.87
CA GLU A 30 14.29 4.09 26.37
C GLU A 30 13.84 5.18 25.39
N ARG A 31 14.78 5.96 24.83
CA ARG A 31 14.45 6.94 23.77
C ARG A 31 13.89 6.27 22.52
N GLN A 32 14.51 5.18 22.09
CA GLN A 32 14.05 4.42 20.93
C GLN A 32 12.66 3.82 21.14
N LEU A 33 12.35 3.37 22.37
CA LEU A 33 11.03 2.85 22.70
C LEU A 33 9.97 3.93 22.54
N ALA A 34 10.19 5.11 23.15
CA ALA A 34 9.26 6.23 23.04
C ALA A 34 9.06 6.71 21.59
N GLU A 35 10.13 6.72 20.78
CA GLU A 35 10.04 7.03 19.35
C GLU A 35 9.25 5.98 18.57
N ALA A 36 9.44 4.69 18.86
CA ALA A 36 8.73 3.60 18.22
C ALA A 36 7.24 3.58 18.59
N GLU A 37 6.88 3.84 19.85
CA GLU A 37 5.50 3.96 20.32
C GLU A 37 4.76 5.11 19.62
N ASN A 38 5.38 6.28 19.52
CA ASN A 38 4.80 7.42 18.79
C ASN A 38 4.63 7.11 17.30
N ALA A 39 5.61 6.45 16.69
CA ALA A 39 5.50 6.01 15.31
C ALA A 39 4.36 5.00 15.10
N ALA A 40 4.19 4.04 16.01
CA ALA A 40 3.09 3.06 15.99
C ALA A 40 1.72 3.75 16.11
N GLU A 41 1.56 4.69 17.05
CA GLU A 41 0.32 5.46 17.19
C GLU A 41 -0.02 6.25 15.90
N THR A 42 0.98 6.88 15.30
CA THR A 42 0.83 7.58 14.01
C THR A 42 0.42 6.63 12.89
N LEU A 43 1.04 5.45 12.81
CA LEU A 43 0.72 4.42 11.82
C LEU A 43 -0.69 3.88 12.00
N GLU A 44 -1.13 3.64 13.23
CA GLU A 44 -2.50 3.23 13.54
C GLU A 44 -3.53 4.28 13.11
N GLY A 45 -3.29 5.56 13.40
CA GLY A 45 -4.16 6.65 12.99
C GLY A 45 -4.30 6.72 11.46
N ARG A 46 -3.18 6.56 10.75
CA ARG A 46 -3.15 6.48 9.28
C ARG A 46 -3.85 5.22 8.75
N LEU A 47 -3.71 4.09 9.42
CA LEU A 47 -4.38 2.84 9.05
C LEU A 47 -5.90 2.98 9.19
N LYS A 48 -6.39 3.48 10.33
CA LYS A 48 -7.82 3.69 10.60
C LYS A 48 -8.45 4.64 9.58
N SER A 49 -7.79 5.77 9.28
CA SER A 49 -8.27 6.73 8.27
C SER A 49 -8.27 6.14 6.86
N THR A 50 -7.24 5.36 6.48
CA THR A 50 -7.16 4.69 5.18
C THR A 50 -8.24 3.62 5.03
N ILE A 51 -8.52 2.82 6.08
CA ILE A 51 -9.60 1.83 6.09
C ILE A 51 -10.96 2.51 5.88
N SER A 52 -11.20 3.62 6.59
CA SER A 52 -12.45 4.40 6.44
C SER A 52 -12.61 4.91 5.00
N ALA A 53 -11.54 5.44 4.40
CA ALA A 53 -11.55 5.89 3.01
C ALA A 53 -11.79 4.75 2.01
N GLU A 54 -11.18 3.57 2.21
CA GLU A 54 -11.35 2.41 1.34
C GLU A 54 -12.80 1.91 1.38
N ARG A 55 -13.40 1.86 2.57
CA ARG A 55 -14.82 1.52 2.75
C ARG A 55 -15.74 2.53 2.05
N ARG A 56 -15.46 3.83 2.15
CA ARG A 56 -16.23 4.87 1.42
C ARG A 56 -16.13 4.66 -0.10
N CYS A 57 -14.94 4.32 -0.61
CA CYS A 57 -14.76 3.98 -2.04
C CYS A 57 -15.60 2.78 -2.45
N GLU A 58 -15.59 1.71 -1.65
CA GLU A 58 -16.34 0.48 -1.93
C GLU A 58 -17.85 0.74 -2.00
N VAL A 59 -18.40 1.43 -0.99
CA VAL A 59 -19.83 1.80 -0.97
C VAL A 59 -20.21 2.64 -2.19
N LEU A 60 -19.38 3.62 -2.56
CA LEU A 60 -19.66 4.47 -3.72
C LEU A 60 -19.53 3.70 -5.05
N LEU A 61 -18.56 2.78 -5.16
CA LEU A 61 -18.41 1.91 -6.33
C LEU A 61 -19.65 1.03 -6.53
N ASP A 62 -20.15 0.43 -5.46
CA ASP A 62 -21.34 -0.42 -5.51
C ASP A 62 -22.58 0.38 -5.91
N HIS A 63 -22.76 1.56 -5.31
CA HIS A 63 -23.84 2.48 -5.66
C HIS A 63 -23.75 2.93 -7.14
N SER A 64 -22.57 3.37 -7.58
CA SER A 64 -22.30 3.79 -8.96
C SER A 64 -22.52 2.65 -9.97
N LYS A 65 -22.14 1.42 -9.61
CA LYS A 65 -22.36 0.23 -10.45
C LYS A 65 -23.85 -0.07 -10.62
N GLY A 66 -24.63 -0.01 -9.54
CA GLY A 66 -26.08 -0.18 -9.59
C GLY A 66 -26.74 0.90 -10.46
N PHE A 67 -26.39 2.16 -10.21
CA PHE A 67 -26.89 3.31 -10.97
C PHE A 67 -26.58 3.20 -12.47
N TYR A 68 -25.32 2.93 -12.83
CA TYR A 68 -24.90 2.71 -14.22
C TYR A 68 -25.69 1.57 -14.87
N GLY A 69 -25.88 0.45 -14.16
CA GLY A 69 -26.59 -0.71 -14.67
C GLY A 69 -28.06 -0.42 -14.98
N GLU A 70 -28.75 0.36 -14.14
CA GLU A 70 -30.12 0.79 -14.41
C GLU A 70 -30.20 1.78 -15.57
N LEU A 71 -29.28 2.76 -15.64
CA LEU A 71 -29.23 3.69 -16.77
C LEU A 71 -28.94 3.00 -18.10
N ASP A 72 -28.03 2.04 -18.12
CA ASP A 72 -27.69 1.27 -19.32
C ASP A 72 -28.92 0.50 -19.84
N LYS A 73 -29.70 -0.11 -18.94
CA LYS A 73 -30.96 -0.78 -19.31
C LYS A 73 -31.99 0.21 -19.86
N LEU A 74 -32.14 1.39 -19.26
CA LEU A 74 -33.08 2.41 -19.71
C LEU A 74 -32.70 3.01 -21.07
N ALA A 75 -31.39 3.10 -21.35
CA ALA A 75 -30.86 3.62 -22.60
C ALA A 75 -30.83 2.59 -23.74
N LYS A 76 -30.93 1.28 -23.45
CA LYS A 76 -30.85 0.22 -24.47
C LYS A 76 -31.91 0.40 -25.56
N GLY A 77 -31.44 0.42 -26.81
CA GLY A 77 -32.28 0.56 -28.00
C GLY A 77 -32.92 1.94 -28.17
N ARG A 78 -32.54 2.94 -27.35
CA ARG A 78 -33.05 4.31 -27.41
C ARG A 78 -31.89 5.28 -27.58
N THR A 79 -31.89 6.06 -28.64
CA THR A 79 -30.88 7.11 -28.88
C THR A 79 -31.42 8.48 -28.45
N LEU A 80 -30.57 9.26 -27.76
CA LEU A 80 -30.73 10.70 -27.52
C LEU A 80 -31.95 11.15 -26.69
N PHE A 81 -32.40 10.36 -25.70
CA PHE A 81 -33.38 10.84 -24.73
C PHE A 81 -32.70 11.62 -23.60
N GLU A 82 -33.31 12.73 -23.22
CA GLU A 82 -32.91 13.50 -22.05
C GLU A 82 -33.10 12.68 -20.77
N VAL A 83 -32.14 12.79 -19.86
CA VAL A 83 -32.29 12.19 -18.54
C VAL A 83 -33.30 12.97 -17.70
N THR A 84 -33.93 12.29 -16.76
CA THR A 84 -34.80 12.95 -15.78
C THR A 84 -33.97 13.74 -14.77
N ASN A 85 -34.59 14.72 -14.10
CA ASN A 85 -33.92 15.49 -13.05
C ASN A 85 -33.37 14.61 -11.93
N LEU A 86 -34.08 13.52 -11.59
CA LEU A 86 -33.63 12.56 -10.58
C LEU A 86 -32.33 11.87 -11.01
N VAL A 87 -32.24 11.40 -12.26
CA VAL A 87 -31.02 10.78 -12.79
C VAL A 87 -29.87 11.78 -12.79
N LEU A 88 -30.14 13.03 -13.19
CA LEU A 88 -29.15 14.09 -13.20
C LEU A 88 -28.60 14.39 -11.80
N GLU A 89 -29.48 14.50 -10.81
CA GLU A 89 -29.12 14.72 -9.41
C GLU A 89 -28.28 13.59 -8.86
N GLN A 90 -28.68 12.33 -9.07
CA GLN A 90 -27.92 11.16 -8.63
C GLN A 90 -26.53 11.09 -9.29
N ALA A 91 -26.45 11.37 -10.60
CA ALA A 91 -25.16 11.42 -11.29
C ALA A 91 -24.24 12.51 -10.72
N ASN A 92 -24.76 13.70 -10.45
CA ASN A 92 -24.00 14.79 -9.86
C ASN A 92 -23.56 14.51 -8.41
N ASN A 93 -24.41 13.84 -7.62
CA ASN A 93 -24.04 13.38 -6.28
C ASN A 93 -22.89 12.37 -6.35
N ILE A 94 -22.95 11.38 -7.25
CA ILE A 94 -21.86 10.41 -7.46
C ILE A 94 -20.57 11.12 -7.88
N ILE A 95 -20.62 12.08 -8.81
CA ILE A 95 -19.44 12.86 -9.24
C ILE A 95 -18.84 13.62 -8.06
N ARG A 96 -19.67 14.29 -7.25
CA ARG A 96 -19.22 15.08 -6.10
C ARG A 96 -18.56 14.19 -5.04
N ASP A 97 -19.23 13.12 -4.65
CA ASP A 97 -18.75 12.20 -3.61
C ASP A 97 -17.46 11.51 -4.06
N ALA A 98 -17.36 11.17 -5.36
CA ALA A 98 -16.14 10.61 -5.91
C ALA A 98 -14.96 11.58 -5.80
N LYS A 99 -15.16 12.86 -6.15
CA LYS A 99 -14.13 13.89 -6.06
C LYS A 99 -13.68 14.16 -4.63
N GLU A 100 -14.62 14.13 -3.68
CA GLU A 100 -14.31 14.30 -2.27
C GLU A 100 -13.47 13.14 -1.74
N ILE A 101 -13.77 11.91 -2.15
CA ILE A 101 -13.06 10.72 -1.67
C ILE A 101 -11.69 10.57 -2.35
N ALA A 102 -11.63 10.74 -3.67
CA ALA A 102 -10.44 10.55 -4.48
C ALA A 102 -9.76 11.90 -4.82
N GLU A 103 -9.51 12.70 -3.79
CA GLU A 103 -8.84 14.00 -3.91
C GLU A 103 -7.48 13.86 -4.61
N GLY A 104 -7.23 14.69 -5.63
CA GLY A 104 -5.98 14.70 -6.38
C GLY A 104 -5.92 13.74 -7.58
N ASP A 105 -6.99 12.99 -7.91
CA ASP A 105 -7.08 12.30 -9.20
C ASP A 105 -7.36 13.31 -10.32
N ILE A 106 -6.31 13.63 -11.08
CA ILE A 106 -6.33 14.59 -12.19
C ILE A 106 -7.41 14.26 -13.25
N TYR A 107 -7.72 12.98 -13.46
CA TYR A 107 -8.74 12.58 -14.44
C TYR A 107 -10.15 12.77 -13.89
N LEU A 108 -10.35 12.50 -12.59
CA LEU A 108 -11.63 12.72 -11.92
C LEU A 108 -11.92 14.22 -11.78
N ASP A 109 -10.92 15.04 -11.47
CA ASP A 109 -11.05 16.50 -11.32
C ASP A 109 -11.57 17.18 -12.58
N ARG A 110 -11.21 16.65 -13.76
CA ARG A 110 -11.66 17.14 -15.07
C ARG A 110 -13.14 16.90 -15.34
N ILE A 111 -13.76 15.92 -14.68
CA ILE A 111 -15.17 15.60 -14.88
C ILE A 111 -16.01 16.70 -14.23
N LYS A 112 -16.81 17.41 -15.02
CA LYS A 112 -17.70 18.44 -14.50
C LYS A 112 -19.02 17.82 -14.09
N GLN A 113 -19.63 18.37 -13.04
CA GLN A 113 -21.04 18.11 -12.76
C GLN A 113 -21.87 18.64 -13.94
N PHE A 114 -22.94 17.95 -14.26
CA PHE A 114 -23.86 18.36 -15.29
C PHE A 114 -24.68 19.56 -14.81
N VAL A 115 -24.70 20.62 -15.62
CA VAL A 115 -25.54 21.80 -15.39
C VAL A 115 -26.49 21.91 -16.58
N PRO A 116 -27.81 21.76 -16.37
CA PRO A 116 -28.77 21.86 -17.47
C PRO A 116 -28.88 23.32 -17.91
N ALA A 117 -28.67 23.58 -19.20
CA ALA A 117 -28.79 24.89 -19.83
C ALA A 117 -30.02 24.91 -20.76
N GLY A 118 -31.19 24.65 -20.18
CA GLY A 118 -32.44 24.44 -20.90
C GLY A 118 -32.86 22.97 -20.83
N ASN A 119 -32.19 22.12 -21.60
CA ASN A 119 -32.46 20.69 -21.64
C ASN A 119 -31.48 19.91 -20.75
N ASN A 120 -31.93 18.75 -20.28
CA ASN A 120 -31.05 17.84 -19.54
C ASN A 120 -30.10 17.11 -20.49
N PRO A 121 -28.92 16.66 -20.01
CA PRO A 121 -28.04 15.83 -20.83
C PRO A 121 -28.75 14.55 -21.24
N VAL A 122 -28.27 13.91 -22.32
CA VAL A 122 -28.84 12.65 -22.77
C VAL A 122 -28.23 11.46 -22.02
N TYR A 123 -28.94 10.33 -21.97
CA TYR A 123 -28.47 9.12 -21.30
C TYR A 123 -27.02 8.70 -21.68
N PRO A 124 -26.60 8.73 -22.95
CA PRO A 124 -25.21 8.44 -23.33
C PRO A 124 -24.17 9.29 -22.61
N ASP A 125 -24.41 10.60 -22.46
CA ASP A 125 -23.44 11.51 -21.81
C ASP A 125 -23.27 11.20 -20.33
N VAL A 126 -24.39 10.91 -19.66
CA VAL A 126 -24.42 10.51 -18.25
C VAL A 126 -23.76 9.15 -18.06
N LEU A 127 -24.01 8.18 -18.96
CA LEU A 127 -23.36 6.86 -18.91
C LEU A 127 -21.85 6.96 -19.09
N VAL A 128 -21.38 7.73 -20.07
CA VAL A 128 -19.94 7.95 -20.30
C VAL A 128 -19.30 8.57 -19.06
N SER A 129 -19.88 9.64 -18.52
CA SER A 129 -19.31 10.32 -17.35
C SER A 129 -19.32 9.42 -16.11
N THR A 130 -20.43 8.71 -15.87
CA THR A 130 -20.55 7.76 -14.75
C THR A 130 -19.50 6.65 -14.85
N ARG A 131 -19.24 6.13 -16.05
CA ARG A 131 -18.20 5.13 -16.26
C ARG A 131 -16.81 5.66 -15.91
N VAL A 132 -16.45 6.86 -16.40
CA VAL A 132 -15.14 7.45 -16.10
C VAL A 132 -14.98 7.71 -14.59
N VAL A 133 -16.03 8.20 -13.92
CA VAL A 133 -16.05 8.36 -12.45
C VAL A 133 -15.80 7.02 -11.75
N ARG A 134 -16.53 5.97 -12.14
CA ARG A 134 -16.38 4.63 -11.56
C ARG A 134 -14.97 4.09 -11.73
N ASP A 135 -14.39 4.25 -12.91
CA ASP A 135 -13.02 3.84 -13.18
C ASP A 135 -12.02 4.66 -12.34
N GLY A 136 -12.29 5.95 -12.09
CA GLY A 136 -11.53 6.80 -11.18
C GLY A 136 -11.55 6.32 -9.73
N ILE A 137 -12.73 6.06 -9.18
CA ILE A 137 -12.87 5.51 -7.82
C ILE A 137 -12.17 4.14 -7.74
N GLY A 138 -12.30 3.31 -8.78
CA GLY A 138 -11.65 2.01 -8.85
C GLY A 138 -10.12 2.08 -8.81
N ARG A 139 -9.52 3.05 -9.50
CA ARG A 139 -8.06 3.30 -9.41
C ARG A 139 -7.66 3.78 -8.02
N PHE A 140 -8.39 4.74 -7.45
CA PHE A 140 -8.09 5.27 -6.13
C PHE A 140 -8.19 4.19 -5.04
N ARG A 141 -9.19 3.30 -5.12
CA ARG A 141 -9.31 2.13 -4.23
C ARG A 141 -8.06 1.25 -4.26
N LYS A 142 -7.51 0.95 -5.45
CA LYS A 142 -6.27 0.16 -5.57
C LYS A 142 -5.08 0.83 -4.88
N ILE A 143 -4.97 2.15 -4.98
CA ILE A 143 -3.94 2.93 -4.27
C ILE A 143 -4.13 2.79 -2.76
N LEU A 144 -5.35 2.92 -2.25
CA LEU A 144 -5.65 2.73 -0.83
C LEU A 144 -5.33 1.31 -0.37
N GLN A 145 -5.68 0.29 -1.14
CA GLN A 145 -5.35 -1.11 -0.82
C GLN A 145 -3.84 -1.36 -0.73
N GLY A 146 -3.06 -0.81 -1.67
CA GLY A 146 -1.60 -0.86 -1.59
C GLY A 146 -1.07 -0.17 -0.31
N ARG A 147 -1.58 1.02 0.00
CA ARG A 147 -1.23 1.75 1.24
C ARG A 147 -1.60 0.96 2.50
N LEU A 148 -2.74 0.27 2.52
CA LEU A 148 -3.15 -0.56 3.65
C LEU A 148 -2.17 -1.70 3.91
N VAL A 149 -1.68 -2.36 2.85
CA VAL A 149 -0.66 -3.42 2.97
C VAL A 149 0.61 -2.86 3.59
N THR A 150 1.13 -1.74 3.05
CA THR A 150 2.34 -1.09 3.58
C THR A 150 2.16 -0.63 5.02
N LEU A 151 1.04 0.02 5.36
CA LEU A 151 0.78 0.50 6.71
C LEU A 151 0.69 -0.65 7.73
N LYS A 152 0.08 -1.78 7.36
CA LYS A 152 0.03 -2.97 8.22
C LYS A 152 1.40 -3.58 8.44
N ALA A 153 2.21 -3.69 7.38
CA ALA A 153 3.58 -4.19 7.49
C ALA A 153 4.44 -3.31 8.40
N ASN A 154 4.36 -1.98 8.21
CA ASN A 154 5.11 -1.02 9.01
C ASN A 154 4.64 -1.00 10.47
N LEU A 155 3.34 -1.16 10.73
CA LEU A 155 2.80 -1.25 12.09
C LEU A 155 3.30 -2.52 12.80
N CYS A 156 3.22 -3.68 12.14
CA CYS A 156 3.78 -4.94 12.65
C CYS A 156 5.28 -4.82 12.94
N LYS A 157 6.04 -4.12 12.08
CA LYS A 157 7.45 -3.81 12.30
C LYS A 157 7.65 -2.93 13.53
N ALA A 158 6.82 -1.90 13.74
CA ALA A 158 6.88 -1.03 14.90
C ALA A 158 6.57 -1.79 16.20
N GLU A 159 5.53 -2.61 16.21
CA GLU A 159 5.16 -3.48 17.34
C GLU A 159 6.29 -4.46 17.69
N THR A 160 6.91 -5.07 16.67
CA THR A 160 8.09 -5.93 16.84
C THR A 160 9.22 -5.21 17.57
N VAL A 161 9.52 -3.97 17.15
CA VAL A 161 10.56 -3.12 17.77
C VAL A 161 10.19 -2.75 19.21
N ILE A 162 8.94 -2.37 19.47
CA ILE A 162 8.45 -2.02 20.81
C ILE A 162 8.59 -3.20 21.76
N VAL A 163 8.16 -4.40 21.36
CA VAL A 163 8.25 -5.60 22.18
C VAL A 163 9.71 -5.96 22.45
N ALA A 164 10.57 -5.94 21.42
CA ALA A 164 11.99 -6.23 21.58
C ALA A 164 12.71 -5.23 22.52
N LEU A 165 12.39 -3.94 22.41
CA LEU A 165 12.93 -2.91 23.30
C LEU A 165 12.41 -3.07 24.74
N THR A 166 11.13 -3.39 24.91
CA THR A 166 10.53 -3.65 26.22
C THR A 166 11.19 -4.86 26.88
N TYR A 167 11.38 -5.95 26.13
CA TYR A 167 12.08 -7.15 26.61
C TYR A 167 13.53 -6.84 27.02
N PHE A 168 14.24 -6.02 26.23
CA PHE A 168 15.61 -5.61 26.55
C PHE A 168 15.70 -4.76 27.82
N LEU A 169 14.70 -3.89 28.05
CA LEU A 169 14.64 -2.98 29.19
C LEU A 169 14.11 -3.65 30.47
N ASP A 170 13.51 -4.83 30.36
CA ASP A 170 13.03 -5.60 31.50
C ASP A 170 14.20 -6.20 32.28
N ASP A 171 14.44 -5.66 33.48
CA ASP A 171 15.51 -6.09 34.40
C ASP A 171 15.30 -7.53 34.92
N SER A 172 14.13 -8.15 34.68
CA SER A 172 13.84 -9.53 35.07
C SER A 172 14.25 -10.58 34.03
N ALA A 173 14.56 -10.16 32.80
CA ALA A 173 14.75 -11.07 31.66
C ALA A 173 16.19 -11.64 31.51
N GLY A 174 17.13 -11.36 32.41
CA GLY A 174 18.45 -12.01 32.38
C GLY A 174 19.38 -11.72 33.56
N SER A 175 20.17 -12.74 33.96
CA SER A 175 21.27 -12.59 34.92
C SER A 175 22.37 -11.65 34.38
N GLU A 176 23.14 -11.00 35.25
CA GLU A 176 24.09 -9.90 34.93
C GLU A 176 25.14 -10.20 33.84
N GLU A 177 25.26 -11.44 33.35
CA GLU A 177 26.36 -11.90 32.49
C GLU A 177 26.00 -12.13 31.00
N GLU A 178 24.71 -12.27 30.63
CA GLU A 178 24.30 -12.49 29.24
C GLU A 178 23.65 -11.24 28.64
N ARG A 179 24.14 -10.81 27.47
CA ARG A 179 23.51 -9.72 26.71
C ARG A 179 22.12 -10.21 26.30
N ASN A 180 21.10 -9.65 26.93
CA ASN A 180 19.71 -10.05 26.78
C ASN A 180 19.16 -9.61 25.40
N PHE A 181 19.59 -10.29 24.33
CA PHE A 181 19.02 -10.09 23.01
C PHE A 181 17.74 -10.92 22.90
N PRO A 182 16.58 -10.31 22.65
CA PRO A 182 15.35 -11.06 22.48
C PRO A 182 15.46 -11.95 21.25
N SER A 183 15.25 -13.26 21.44
CA SER A 183 15.02 -14.17 20.32
C SER A 183 13.68 -13.84 19.67
N ARG A 184 13.51 -14.30 18.44
CA ARG A 184 12.22 -14.20 17.73
C ARG A 184 11.06 -14.80 18.53
N GLU A 185 11.25 -15.98 19.10
CA GLU A 185 10.22 -16.64 19.92
C GLU A 185 9.84 -15.79 21.13
N ASN A 186 10.81 -15.14 21.78
CA ASN A 186 10.54 -14.26 22.92
C ASN A 186 9.67 -13.06 22.51
N VAL A 187 9.87 -12.52 21.30
CA VAL A 187 9.07 -11.39 20.79
C VAL A 187 7.67 -11.84 20.39
N GLU A 188 7.55 -12.95 19.66
CA GLU A 188 6.27 -13.45 19.16
C GLU A 188 5.29 -13.83 20.29
N LEU A 189 5.78 -14.19 21.49
CA LEU A 189 4.95 -14.46 22.67
C LEU A 189 4.10 -13.26 23.13
N TYR A 190 4.51 -12.04 22.80
CA TYR A 190 3.85 -10.79 23.21
C TYR A 190 3.22 -10.04 22.04
N MET A 191 3.16 -10.65 20.85
CA MET A 191 2.57 -10.05 19.66
C MET A 191 1.27 -10.75 19.27
N ASP A 192 0.29 -9.97 18.82
CA ASP A 192 -0.91 -10.49 18.15
C ASP A 192 -0.59 -10.80 16.68
N GLY A 193 0.24 -11.82 16.45
CA GLY A 193 0.67 -12.26 15.11
C GLY A 193 2.16 -12.60 15.05
N ASN A 194 2.67 -12.73 13.82
CA ASN A 194 4.10 -13.02 13.62
C ASN A 194 4.92 -11.73 13.71
N ALA A 195 6.11 -11.84 14.29
CA ALA A 195 7.06 -10.75 14.30
C ALA A 195 7.59 -10.48 12.89
N ASN A 196 7.96 -9.23 12.62
CA ASN A 196 8.45 -8.83 11.31
C ASN A 196 9.87 -9.38 11.07
N ASN A 197 10.06 -10.20 10.03
CA ASN A 197 11.32 -10.88 9.72
C ASN A 197 12.50 -9.90 9.55
N SER A 198 12.27 -8.74 8.94
CA SER A 198 13.34 -7.77 8.67
C SER A 198 14.03 -7.20 9.92
N CYS A 199 13.45 -7.43 11.10
CA CYS A 199 13.99 -7.03 12.40
C CYS A 199 14.95 -8.03 13.04
N PHE A 200 15.08 -9.23 12.48
CA PHE A 200 15.89 -10.29 13.07
C PHE A 200 17.06 -10.67 12.17
N SER A 201 18.14 -11.11 12.81
CA SER A 201 19.36 -11.61 12.16
C SER A 201 19.83 -12.88 12.86
N SER A 202 20.27 -13.86 12.09
CA SER A 202 20.94 -15.05 12.64
C SER A 202 22.39 -14.73 13.00
N TYR A 203 22.82 -15.11 14.20
CA TYR A 203 24.20 -14.92 14.65
C TYR A 203 24.94 -16.27 14.70
N ARG A 204 26.06 -16.39 13.97
CA ARG A 204 27.04 -17.49 14.10
C ARG A 204 26.47 -18.92 14.02
N ASN A 205 26.13 -19.40 12.83
CA ASN A 205 25.80 -20.82 12.55
C ASN A 205 24.76 -21.46 13.49
N THR A 206 23.94 -20.67 14.17
CA THR A 206 22.76 -21.14 14.90
C THR A 206 21.54 -20.96 14.03
N ASP A 207 20.57 -21.87 14.16
CA ASP A 207 19.26 -21.74 13.51
C ASP A 207 18.36 -20.70 14.21
N GLU A 208 18.84 -20.09 15.31
CA GLU A 208 18.11 -19.10 16.10
C GLU A 208 18.28 -17.67 15.57
N GLU A 209 17.16 -16.96 15.45
CA GLU A 209 17.07 -15.56 15.04
C GLU A 209 16.91 -14.64 16.26
N TYR A 210 17.72 -13.59 16.31
CA TYR A 210 17.72 -12.58 17.38
C TYR A 210 17.45 -11.19 16.83
N PHE A 211 16.83 -10.34 17.64
CA PHE A 211 16.54 -8.97 17.24
C PHE A 211 17.82 -8.18 16.94
N ASP A 212 17.87 -7.57 15.76
CA ASP A 212 19.06 -6.84 15.29
C ASP A 212 19.04 -5.38 15.75
N PHE A 213 19.53 -5.18 16.98
CA PHE A 213 19.75 -3.85 17.53
C PHE A 213 20.79 -3.03 16.76
N GLU A 214 21.72 -3.66 16.03
CA GLU A 214 22.68 -2.92 15.21
C GLU A 214 21.98 -2.31 13.99
N LYS A 215 21.10 -3.06 13.32
CA LYS A 215 20.28 -2.55 12.21
C LYS A 215 19.37 -1.42 12.67
N LEU A 216 18.77 -1.53 13.85
CA LEU A 216 17.98 -0.44 14.45
C LEU A 216 18.83 0.80 14.74
N ASP A 217 20.07 0.63 15.16
CA ASP A 217 20.95 1.73 15.57
C ASP A 217 21.60 2.48 14.40
N ARG A 218 21.57 1.92 13.18
CA ARG A 218 22.20 2.51 11.98
C ARG A 218 21.40 3.66 11.38
N GLN A 219 20.10 3.76 11.67
CA GLN A 219 19.21 4.74 11.05
C GLN A 219 18.17 5.27 12.07
N PRO A 220 17.58 6.45 11.82
CA PRO A 220 16.46 6.94 12.62
C PRO A 220 15.28 5.96 12.60
N ILE A 221 14.51 5.87 13.70
CA ILE A 221 13.38 4.94 13.80
C ILE A 221 12.34 5.17 12.70
N ALA A 222 12.06 6.43 12.36
CA ALA A 222 11.13 6.76 11.30
C ALA A 222 11.54 6.16 9.94
N GLU A 223 12.85 6.16 9.65
CA GLU A 223 13.40 5.56 8.43
C GLU A 223 13.35 4.04 8.51
N TYR A 224 13.81 3.47 9.64
CA TYR A 224 13.77 2.03 9.91
C TYR A 224 12.37 1.43 9.68
N LEU A 225 11.33 2.11 10.16
CA LEU A 225 9.93 1.65 10.04
C LEU A 225 9.33 1.90 8.65
N SER A 226 9.97 2.71 7.81
CA SER A 226 9.48 3.05 6.47
C SER A 226 10.05 2.16 5.37
N VAL A 227 11.20 1.51 5.59
CA VAL A 227 11.84 0.61 4.62
C VAL A 227 10.98 -0.64 4.42
N SER A 228 10.41 -0.77 3.22
CA SER A 228 9.71 -1.96 2.77
C SER A 228 10.69 -3.06 2.36
N GLU A 229 10.39 -4.32 2.69
CA GLU A 229 11.18 -5.50 2.35
C GLU A 229 11.37 -5.72 0.83
N THR A 230 10.66 -4.97 -0.02
CA THR A 230 10.77 -5.02 -1.49
C THR A 230 12.04 -4.39 -2.04
N ASP A 231 12.79 -3.62 -1.26
CA ASP A 231 14.02 -2.97 -1.72
C ASP A 231 15.27 -3.87 -1.60
N GLU A 232 15.22 -4.94 -0.79
CA GLU A 232 16.34 -5.88 -0.62
C GLU A 232 16.29 -7.07 -1.62
N ALA A 233 15.24 -7.19 -2.43
CA ALA A 233 15.04 -8.33 -3.36
C ALA A 233 15.29 -8.01 -4.84
N ASN A 234 15.77 -6.81 -5.18
CA ASN A 234 15.87 -6.33 -6.58
C ASN A 234 17.30 -6.13 -7.10
N GLU A 235 18.33 -6.62 -6.40
CA GLU A 235 19.73 -6.56 -6.88
C GLU A 235 20.16 -7.77 -7.75
N ASP A 236 19.33 -8.81 -7.90
CA ASP A 236 19.70 -10.05 -8.63
C ASP A 236 18.99 -10.26 -9.98
N ALA A 237 18.36 -9.23 -10.56
CA ALA A 237 17.72 -9.31 -11.87
C ALA A 237 18.32 -8.35 -12.90
N ALA A 238 19.64 -8.37 -13.03
CA ALA A 238 20.36 -7.75 -14.15
C ALA A 238 21.25 -8.81 -14.82
N ASP A 239 20.70 -9.54 -15.79
CA ASP A 239 21.38 -9.92 -17.04
C ASP A 239 20.57 -11.00 -17.78
N THR A 240 19.80 -10.59 -18.79
CA THR A 240 19.91 -11.12 -20.17
C THR A 240 18.92 -10.38 -21.08
N GLU A 241 19.38 -9.28 -21.68
CA GLU A 241 18.90 -8.89 -23.01
C GLU A 241 19.75 -9.62 -24.05
N GLU A 242 19.13 -10.40 -24.92
CA GLU A 242 19.60 -10.55 -26.30
C GLU A 242 18.43 -10.28 -27.25
N GLU A 243 18.55 -9.16 -27.94
CA GLU A 243 17.79 -8.77 -29.12
C GLU A 243 17.88 -9.85 -30.23
N LYS A 244 16.78 -10.10 -30.94
CA LYS A 244 16.83 -10.19 -32.40
C LYS A 244 15.62 -9.54 -33.07
N SER A 245 15.92 -8.41 -33.69
CA SER A 245 15.18 -7.75 -34.76
C SER A 245 15.16 -8.59 -36.04
N GLY A 246 14.11 -8.41 -36.85
CA GLY A 246 14.00 -9.02 -38.18
C GLY A 246 12.64 -8.75 -38.82
N VAL A 247 12.47 -7.54 -39.36
CA VAL A 247 11.40 -7.19 -40.30
C VAL A 247 11.91 -7.41 -41.72
N ASP A 248 11.12 -8.04 -42.59
CA ASP A 248 11.01 -7.81 -44.05
C ASP A 248 9.87 -8.74 -44.57
N SER A 249 8.68 -8.24 -44.88
CA SER A 249 8.22 -7.54 -46.10
C SER A 249 7.78 -8.50 -47.24
N ALA A 250 6.48 -8.37 -47.57
CA ALA A 250 5.80 -8.57 -48.86
C ALA A 250 5.94 -9.90 -49.62
N ASP A 251 4.79 -10.53 -49.91
CA ASP A 251 4.41 -10.74 -51.31
C ASP A 251 2.89 -10.88 -51.47
N LEU A 252 2.40 -10.15 -52.47
CA LEU A 252 1.06 -10.18 -53.06
C LEU A 252 0.92 -11.43 -53.91
N ASP A 253 -0.26 -12.06 -53.94
CA ASP A 253 -0.81 -12.48 -55.23
C ASP A 253 -2.35 -12.48 -55.25
N THR A 254 -2.85 -12.04 -56.39
CA THR A 254 -4.23 -11.72 -56.76
C THR A 254 -4.66 -12.60 -57.93
N SER A 255 -5.87 -13.17 -57.87
CA SER A 255 -6.78 -13.59 -58.97
C SER A 255 -7.70 -14.69 -58.40
N ASP A 256 -8.97 -14.89 -58.76
CA ASP A 256 -9.76 -14.60 -59.96
C ASP A 256 -11.24 -14.81 -59.56
N ARG A 257 -12.14 -13.82 -59.57
CA ARG A 257 -13.11 -13.43 -60.62
C ARG A 257 -13.99 -14.56 -61.22
N SER A 258 -15.30 -14.50 -60.92
CA SER A 258 -16.45 -14.53 -61.87
C SER A 258 -17.76 -14.43 -61.05
N GLU A 259 -18.56 -13.36 -61.14
CA GLU A 259 -19.65 -13.12 -62.11
C GLU A 259 -20.62 -14.33 -62.21
N LYS A 260 -21.96 -14.26 -62.12
CA LYS A 260 -22.98 -13.22 -62.30
C LYS A 260 -24.34 -13.82 -61.87
N GLY A 261 -25.33 -12.97 -61.59
CA GLY A 261 -26.75 -13.32 -61.74
C GLY A 261 -27.68 -12.43 -60.94
N GLN A 262 -28.09 -11.32 -61.57
CA GLN A 262 -29.27 -10.52 -61.21
C GLN A 262 -30.54 -11.22 -61.70
N ASP A 263 -31.67 -10.83 -61.11
CA ASP A 263 -33.01 -10.55 -61.71
C ASP A 263 -33.99 -10.55 -60.50
N GLU A 264 -34.43 -9.41 -59.95
CA GLU A 264 -35.45 -8.44 -60.41
C GLU A 264 -36.86 -9.00 -60.64
N GLU A 265 -37.84 -8.16 -60.28
CA GLU A 265 -39.31 -8.22 -60.47
C GLU A 265 -40.13 -9.05 -59.48
N GLU A 266 -41.34 -8.65 -59.06
CA GLU A 266 -42.07 -7.38 -58.94
C GLU A 266 -43.37 -7.76 -58.20
N ASP A 267 -44.02 -6.75 -57.62
CA ASP A 267 -45.40 -6.66 -57.10
C ASP A 267 -46.43 -7.76 -57.41
N THR A 268 -47.30 -8.06 -56.44
CA THR A 268 -48.72 -7.64 -56.47
C THR A 268 -49.54 -8.14 -55.26
N GLU A 269 -50.47 -7.27 -54.84
CA GLU A 269 -51.54 -7.46 -53.85
C GLU A 269 -52.45 -8.68 -54.16
N VAL A 270 -53.01 -9.33 -53.12
CA VAL A 270 -54.44 -9.37 -52.70
C VAL A 270 -54.51 -9.99 -51.30
#